data_AF-A0A371H1G3-F1
#
_entry.id   AF-A0A371H1G3-F1
#
_cell.length_a   1.000
_cell.length_b   1.000
_cell.length_c   1.000
_cell.angle_alpha   90.00
_cell.angle_beta   90.00
_cell.angle_gamma   90.00
#
_symmetry.space_group_name_H-M   'P 1'
#
loop_
_entity.id
_entity.type
_entity.pdbx_description
1 polymer ?
#
loop_
_entity_poly.entity_id
_entity_poly.type
_entity_poly.pdbx_seq_one_letter_code
_entity_poly.pdbx_strand_id
1 'polypeptide(L)'
;MVVRIRLSRFGCKNKPFYRVMAADSRSPRDGKHLEVLGYYNPLPGQDGGKRMGLNFERVKYWLSVGAQPSEPVERILFRAGILPPPPMVAMGRKGGPRDTRPVDALTGHIPLISVFPIGFTGQLNRITSVCLEKLGSFVGQDSDQIFRLLKSGSQAKIK
;
A
#
# COMPACT_ATOMS: atom_id res chain seq x y z
N MET A 1 23.64 -29.70 8.71
CA MET A 1 22.35 -29.24 9.24
C MET A 1 22.21 -27.78 8.85
N VAL A 2 21.06 -27.34 8.31
CA VAL A 2 20.92 -26.00 7.72
C VAL A 2 19.74 -25.28 8.35
N VAL A 3 20.00 -24.10 8.92
CA VAL A 3 18.95 -23.23 9.45
C VAL A 3 18.28 -22.51 8.28
N ARG A 4 16.95 -22.56 8.25
CA ARG A 4 16.13 -21.87 7.26
C ARG A 4 15.22 -20.87 7.95
N ILE A 5 15.15 -19.67 7.38
CA ILE A 5 14.11 -18.71 7.74
C ILE A 5 12.90 -19.01 6.87
N ARG A 6 11.82 -19.51 7.48
CA ARG A 6 10.65 -20.01 6.76
C ARG A 6 9.35 -19.51 7.37
N LEU A 7 8.27 -19.62 6.59
CA LEU A 7 6.92 -19.35 7.06
C LEU A 7 6.30 -20.62 7.63
N SER A 8 5.73 -20.51 8.82
CA SER A 8 4.84 -21.52 9.38
C SER A 8 3.42 -21.01 9.38
N ARG A 9 2.48 -21.93 9.13
CA ARG A 9 1.07 -21.61 9.00
C ARG A 9 0.40 -21.72 10.35
N PHE A 10 -0.25 -20.63 10.73
CA PHE A 10 -1.11 -20.51 11.89
C PHE A 10 -2.50 -20.03 11.44
N GLY A 11 -3.45 -20.01 12.38
CA GLY A 11 -4.81 -19.54 12.15
C GLY A 11 -5.78 -20.64 11.70
N CYS A 12 -6.97 -20.21 11.32
CA CYS A 12 -8.09 -21.10 11.04
C CYS A 12 -8.17 -21.47 9.55
N LYS A 13 -9.04 -22.44 9.23
CA LYS A 13 -9.43 -22.72 7.84
C LYS A 13 -9.94 -21.42 7.18
N ASN A 14 -9.54 -21.17 5.94
CA ASN A 14 -9.88 -19.98 5.16
C ASN A 14 -9.44 -18.62 5.73
N LYS A 15 -8.73 -18.58 6.86
CA LYS A 15 -8.14 -17.37 7.44
C LYS A 15 -6.68 -17.64 7.83
N PRO A 16 -5.76 -17.68 6.85
CA PRO A 16 -4.36 -18.01 7.10
C PRO A 16 -3.63 -16.86 7.79
N PHE A 17 -2.83 -17.18 8.79
CA PHE A 17 -1.88 -16.28 9.44
C PHE A 17 -0.49 -16.93 9.41
N TYR A 18 0.55 -16.19 9.06
CA TYR A 18 1.90 -16.78 8.98
C TYR A 18 2.81 -16.18 10.04
N ARG A 19 3.65 -17.02 10.65
CA ARG A 19 4.78 -16.58 11.46
C ARG A 19 6.08 -16.80 10.70
N VAL A 20 6.99 -15.85 10.80
CA VAL A 20 8.36 -15.95 10.27
C VAL A 20 9.20 -16.58 11.37
N MET A 21 9.74 -17.77 11.12
CA MET A 21 10.48 -18.54 12.12
C MET A 21 11.84 -18.98 11.57
N ALA A 22 12.85 -18.94 12.43
CA ALA A 22 14.13 -19.60 12.18
C ALA A 22 14.05 -21.04 12.71
N ALA A 23 14.23 -22.02 11.83
CA ALA A 23 14.14 -23.43 12.19
C ALA A 23 15.13 -24.26 11.36
N ASP A 24 15.47 -25.47 11.84
CA ASP A 24 16.20 -26.42 11.01
C ASP A 24 15.35 -26.85 9.82
N SER A 25 15.97 -26.96 8.65
CA SER A 25 15.44 -27.56 7.44
C SER A 25 14.66 -28.87 7.67
N ARG A 26 15.14 -29.76 8.55
CA ARG A 26 14.57 -31.09 8.78
C ARG A 26 13.35 -31.09 9.69
N SER A 27 13.14 -30.03 10.48
CA SER A 27 12.01 -30.02 11.41
C SER A 27 10.69 -29.81 10.66
N PRO A 28 9.57 -30.39 11.12
CA PRO A 28 8.28 -30.24 10.46
C PRO A 28 7.85 -28.77 10.46
N ARG A 29 7.04 -28.37 9.46
CA ARG A 29 6.69 -26.96 9.18
C ARG A 29 6.26 -26.19 10.43
N ASP A 30 5.36 -26.79 11.21
CA ASP A 30 4.71 -26.18 12.38
C ASP A 30 5.25 -26.77 13.71
N GLY A 31 6.42 -27.41 13.70
CA GLY A 31 7.03 -28.02 14.89
C GLY A 31 8.06 -27.15 15.61
N LYS A 32 9.09 -27.80 16.14
CA LYS A 32 10.17 -27.14 16.89
C LYS A 32 10.91 -26.12 15.99
N HIS A 33 10.93 -24.89 16.47
CA HIS A 33 11.68 -23.77 15.91
C HIS A 33 12.70 -23.28 16.93
N LEU A 34 13.70 -22.54 16.46
CA LEU A 34 14.72 -21.92 17.31
C LEU A 34 14.19 -20.60 17.86
N GLU A 35 13.64 -19.76 16.98
CA GLU A 35 13.17 -18.43 17.33
C GLU A 35 12.06 -17.96 16.38
N VAL A 36 11.13 -17.16 16.91
CA VAL A 36 10.11 -16.46 16.13
C VAL A 36 10.61 -15.05 15.81
N LEU A 37 10.80 -14.75 14.54
CA LEU A 37 11.34 -13.46 14.07
C LEU A 37 10.24 -12.44 13.80
N GLY A 38 9.01 -12.88 13.58
CA GLY A 38 7.89 -11.99 13.31
C GLY A 38 6.67 -12.69 12.74
N TYR A 39 5.82 -11.91 12.08
CA TYR A 39 4.56 -12.37 11.50
C TYR A 39 4.25 -11.70 10.16
N TYR A 40 3.40 -12.38 9.39
CA TYR A 40 2.90 -11.93 8.10
C TYR A 40 1.42 -12.29 7.96
N ASN A 41 0.58 -11.27 7.75
CA ASN A 41 -0.82 -11.45 7.43
C ASN A 41 -1.05 -11.21 5.92
N PRO A 42 -1.44 -12.25 5.17
CA PRO A 42 -1.70 -12.12 3.73
C PRO A 42 -3.03 -11.43 3.43
N LEU A 43 -3.97 -11.42 4.38
CA LEU A 43 -5.28 -10.80 4.21
C LEU A 43 -5.14 -9.28 4.36
N PRO A 44 -5.66 -8.50 3.40
CA PRO A 44 -5.68 -7.06 3.52
C PRO A 44 -6.59 -6.65 4.68
N GLY A 45 -6.17 -5.63 5.44
CA GLY A 45 -7.05 -4.93 6.37
C GLY A 45 -8.05 -4.03 5.64
N GLN A 46 -8.85 -3.27 6.40
CA GLN A 46 -9.74 -2.23 5.85
C GLN A 46 -8.96 -1.20 5.03
N ASP A 47 -7.71 -0.94 5.42
CA ASP A 47 -6.78 -0.02 4.74
C ASP A 47 -6.26 -0.55 3.40
N GLY A 48 -6.62 -1.78 2.99
CA GLY A 48 -6.14 -2.45 1.78
C GLY A 48 -4.69 -2.96 1.86
N GLY A 49 -3.95 -2.61 2.91
CA GLY A 49 -2.57 -3.03 3.14
C GLY A 49 -2.44 -4.43 3.75
N LYS A 50 -1.39 -5.16 3.33
CA LYS A 50 -0.95 -6.41 3.98
C LYS A 50 -0.07 -6.07 5.18
N ARG A 51 -0.43 -6.56 6.36
CA ARG A 51 0.28 -6.26 7.62
C ARG A 51 1.40 -7.26 7.86
N MET A 52 2.60 -6.77 8.15
CA MET A 52 3.75 -7.60 8.54
C MET A 52 4.56 -6.89 9.62
N GLY A 53 5.07 -7.65 10.58
CA GLY A 53 5.94 -7.14 11.63
C GLY A 53 7.13 -8.07 11.80
N LEU A 54 8.34 -7.53 11.74
CA LEU A 54 9.60 -8.29 11.83
C LEU A 54 10.51 -7.66 12.87
N ASN A 55 11.23 -8.50 13.61
CA ASN A 55 12.36 -8.07 14.42
C ASN A 55 13.62 -7.96 13.53
N PHE A 56 13.97 -6.72 13.16
CA PHE A 56 15.07 -6.44 12.24
C PHE A 56 16.43 -6.89 12.75
N GLU A 57 16.70 -6.75 14.05
CA GLU A 57 17.98 -7.10 14.66
C GLU A 57 18.24 -8.60 14.58
N ARG A 58 17.22 -9.38 14.95
CA ARG A 58 17.30 -10.85 14.95
C ARG A 58 17.39 -11.42 13.55
N VAL A 59 16.64 -10.85 12.60
CA VAL A 59 16.72 -11.26 11.19
C VAL A 59 18.12 -11.04 10.64
N LYS A 60 18.73 -9.86 10.88
CA LYS A 60 20.11 -9.57 10.44
C LYS A 60 21.12 -10.54 11.05
N TYR A 61 20.98 -10.86 12.33
CA TYR A 61 21.80 -11.87 12.99
C TYR A 61 21.72 -13.22 12.29
N TRP A 62 20.52 -13.74 12.05
CA TRP A 62 20.36 -15.05 11.39
C TRP A 62 20.90 -15.07 9.96
N LEU A 63 20.75 -13.97 9.22
CA LEU A 63 21.38 -13.83 7.90
C LEU A 63 22.91 -13.85 8.00
N SER A 64 23.50 -13.19 9.00
CA SER A 64 24.96 -13.21 9.22
C SER A 64 25.52 -14.59 9.58
N VAL A 65 24.73 -15.41 10.28
CA VAL A 65 25.06 -16.81 10.60
C VAL A 65 24.94 -17.73 9.37
N GLY A 66 24.41 -17.23 8.25
CA GLY A 66 24.23 -17.99 7.01
C GLY A 66 22.90 -18.73 6.92
N ALA A 67 21.88 -18.30 7.68
CA ALA A 67 20.54 -18.86 7.55
C ALA A 67 19.97 -18.57 6.16
N GLN A 68 19.44 -19.60 5.51
CA GLN A 68 18.90 -19.50 4.16
C GLN A 68 17.41 -19.14 4.21
N PRO A 69 16.98 -17.98 3.72
CA PRO A 69 15.56 -17.66 3.62
C PRO A 69 14.87 -18.57 2.58
N SER A 70 13.54 -18.66 2.63
CA SER A 70 12.74 -19.23 1.54
C SER A 70 12.25 -18.15 0.59
N GLU A 71 11.94 -18.51 -0.66
CA GLU A 71 11.46 -17.57 -1.69
C GLU A 71 10.33 -16.61 -1.23
N PRO A 72 9.26 -17.04 -0.52
CA PRO A 72 8.26 -16.09 -0.02
C PRO A 72 8.80 -15.18 1.09
N VAL A 73 9.75 -15.65 1.90
CA VAL A 73 10.39 -14.85 2.94
C VAL A 73 11.32 -13.82 2.31
N GLU A 74 12.04 -14.15 1.24
CA GLU A 74 12.85 -13.18 0.48
C GLU A 74 12.00 -12.01 -0.01
N ARG A 75 10.79 -12.29 -0.53
CA ARG A 75 9.84 -11.24 -0.96
C ARG A 75 9.39 -10.36 0.20
N ILE A 76 9.23 -10.91 1.41
CA ILE A 76 8.88 -10.18 2.62
C ILE A 76 10.06 -9.30 3.08
N LEU A 77 11.28 -9.87 3.09
CA LEU A 77 12.52 -9.17 3.47
C LEU A 77 12.89 -8.07 2.47
N PHE A 78 12.63 -8.28 1.19
CA PHE A 78 12.76 -7.26 0.14
C PHE A 78 11.81 -6.08 0.39
N ARG A 79 10.53 -6.35 0.68
CA ARG A 79 9.57 -5.29 1.06
C ARG A 79 9.95 -4.55 2.33
N ALA A 80 10.68 -5.22 3.23
CA ALA A 80 11.21 -4.63 4.46
C ALA A 80 12.54 -3.88 4.25
N GLY A 81 13.12 -3.91 3.04
CA GLY A 81 14.38 -3.21 2.71
C GLY A 81 15.66 -3.88 3.22
N ILE A 82 15.62 -5.16 3.59
CA ILE A 82 16.79 -5.88 4.13
C ILE A 82 17.61 -6.56 3.04
N LEU A 83 16.93 -7.11 2.03
CA LEU A 83 17.55 -7.87 0.94
C LEU A 83 17.35 -7.16 -0.41
N PRO A 84 18.26 -7.38 -1.39
CA PRO A 84 18.06 -6.93 -2.76
C PRO A 84 16.82 -7.60 -3.39
N PRO A 85 16.30 -7.03 -4.49
CA PRO A 85 15.19 -7.65 -5.20
C PRO A 85 15.57 -9.07 -5.64
N PRO A 86 14.71 -10.08 -5.39
CA PRO A 86 14.95 -11.41 -5.92
C PRO A 86 14.94 -11.36 -7.46
N PRO A 87 15.65 -12.26 -8.15
CA PRO A 87 15.63 -12.31 -9.61
C PRO A 87 14.19 -12.51 -10.09
N MET A 88 13.59 -11.43 -10.58
CA MET A 88 12.18 -11.43 -10.98
C MET A 88 12.02 -12.11 -12.33
N VAL A 89 10.98 -12.92 -12.48
CA VAL A 89 10.45 -13.25 -13.81
C VAL A 89 9.87 -11.96 -14.38
N ALA A 90 10.46 -11.45 -15.46
CA ALA A 90 10.29 -10.08 -15.98
C ALA A 90 8.87 -9.71 -16.49
N MET A 91 7.85 -10.55 -16.28
CA MET A 91 6.51 -10.35 -16.83
C MET A 91 5.48 -10.15 -15.72
N GLY A 92 5.30 -8.90 -15.28
CA GLY A 92 4.10 -8.51 -14.56
C GLY A 92 2.92 -8.45 -15.52
N ARG A 93 1.80 -9.14 -15.21
CA ARG A 93 0.55 -8.92 -15.95
C ARG A 93 0.17 -7.44 -15.80
N LYS A 94 0.12 -6.69 -16.91
CA LYS A 94 -0.46 -5.34 -16.92
C LYS A 94 -1.89 -5.48 -16.41
N GLY A 95 -2.20 -4.88 -15.26
CA GLY A 95 -3.50 -5.01 -14.64
C GLY A 95 -4.60 -4.52 -15.58
N GLY A 96 -5.63 -5.32 -15.79
CA GLY A 96 -6.83 -4.88 -16.49
C GLY A 96 -7.57 -3.79 -15.72
N PRO A 97 -8.46 -3.03 -16.37
CA PRO A 97 -9.29 -2.04 -15.70
C PRO A 97 -10.09 -2.70 -14.58
N ARG A 98 -10.08 -2.08 -13.39
CA ARG A 98 -10.91 -2.49 -12.26
C ARG A 98 -12.18 -1.64 -12.30
N ASP A 99 -13.24 -2.15 -12.89
CA ASP A 99 -14.57 -1.54 -12.78
C ASP A 99 -15.11 -1.77 -11.36
N THR A 100 -15.16 -0.72 -10.54
CA THR A 100 -15.72 -0.77 -9.17
C THR A 100 -17.23 -0.50 -9.13
N ARG A 101 -17.87 -0.35 -10.30
CA ARG A 101 -19.30 -0.03 -10.42
C ARG A 101 -20.14 -1.23 -9.96
N PRO A 102 -21.24 -1.01 -9.20
CA PRO A 102 -22.22 -2.06 -8.93
C PRO A 102 -22.76 -2.59 -10.26
N VAL A 103 -22.77 -3.91 -10.43
CA VAL A 103 -23.45 -4.57 -11.55
C VAL A 103 -24.96 -4.56 -11.27
N ASP A 104 -25.76 -4.01 -12.18
CA ASP A 104 -27.22 -4.02 -12.06
C ASP A 104 -27.75 -5.46 -12.18
N ALA A 105 -28.46 -5.91 -11.14
CA ALA A 105 -28.91 -7.29 -10.98
C ALA A 105 -29.89 -7.79 -12.06
N LEU A 106 -30.56 -6.87 -12.77
CA LEU A 106 -31.58 -7.21 -13.78
C LEU A 106 -31.04 -7.27 -15.21
N THR A 107 -29.89 -6.65 -15.49
CA THR A 107 -29.43 -6.43 -16.87
C THR A 107 -28.02 -6.96 -17.11
N GLY A 108 -27.22 -7.20 -16.05
CA GLY A 108 -25.82 -7.63 -16.17
C GLY A 108 -24.89 -6.66 -16.90
N HIS A 109 -25.45 -5.56 -17.40
CA HIS A 109 -24.77 -4.47 -18.08
C HIS A 109 -24.55 -3.32 -17.12
N ILE A 110 -23.38 -2.72 -17.27
CA ILE A 110 -23.05 -1.44 -16.66
C ILE A 110 -23.92 -0.36 -17.34
N PRO A 111 -24.69 0.45 -16.61
CA PRO A 111 -25.45 1.53 -17.20
C PRO A 111 -24.47 2.58 -17.76
N LEU A 112 -24.46 2.73 -19.08
CA LEU A 112 -23.92 3.94 -19.70
C LEU A 112 -24.84 5.07 -19.26
N ILE A 113 -24.36 5.94 -18.37
CA ILE A 113 -25.04 7.21 -18.12
C ILE A 113 -25.10 7.91 -19.48
N SER A 114 -26.27 7.82 -20.12
CA SER A 114 -26.56 8.47 -21.38
C SER A 114 -26.59 9.97 -21.11
N VAL A 115 -25.51 10.65 -21.48
CA VAL A 115 -25.58 12.09 -21.70
C VAL A 115 -26.46 12.28 -22.93
N PHE A 116 -27.76 12.40 -22.71
CA PHE A 116 -28.72 12.77 -23.74
C PHE A 116 -28.33 14.17 -24.24
N PRO A 117 -28.02 14.37 -25.53
CA PRO A 117 -27.83 15.70 -26.07
C PRO A 117 -29.23 16.26 -26.34
N ILE A 118 -29.83 16.94 -25.36
CA ILE A 118 -30.96 17.81 -25.67
C ILE A 118 -30.36 19.08 -26.26
N GLY A 119 -30.25 19.09 -27.58
CA GLY A 119 -30.12 20.30 -28.36
C GLY A 119 -31.34 21.18 -28.08
N PHE A 120 -31.16 22.20 -27.26
CA PHE A 120 -32.07 23.34 -27.19
C PHE A 120 -31.33 24.55 -27.78
N THR A 121 -31.41 24.65 -29.11
CA THR A 121 -30.95 25.81 -29.85
C THR A 121 -31.88 26.99 -29.58
N GLY A 122 -31.37 27.98 -28.83
CA GLY A 122 -31.55 29.42 -29.03
C GLY A 122 -32.94 30.04 -28.90
N GLN A 123 -33.11 30.94 -27.90
CA GLN A 123 -33.51 32.32 -28.18
C GLN A 123 -33.31 33.26 -26.97
N LEU A 124 -32.62 34.36 -27.26
CA LEU A 124 -32.72 35.72 -26.71
C LEU A 124 -32.43 36.00 -25.21
N ASN A 125 -31.29 36.67 -25.03
CA ASN A 125 -31.09 37.88 -24.23
C ASN A 125 -32.38 38.58 -23.74
N ARG A 126 -32.66 38.46 -22.44
CA ARG A 126 -33.18 39.53 -21.58
C ARG A 126 -33.14 39.04 -20.14
N ILE A 127 -32.26 39.65 -19.36
CA ILE A 127 -32.26 39.90 -17.91
C ILE A 127 -30.77 40.05 -17.52
N THR A 128 -30.15 41.09 -18.10
CA THR A 128 -29.18 41.88 -17.35
C THR A 128 -29.94 42.55 -16.21
N SER A 129 -29.30 42.68 -15.04
CA SER A 129 -29.79 43.36 -13.84
C SER A 129 -30.74 42.54 -12.95
N VAL A 130 -30.22 41.52 -12.25
CA VAL A 130 -30.37 41.40 -10.79
C VAL A 130 -29.16 40.61 -10.24
N CYS A 131 -28.48 41.21 -9.25
CA CYS A 131 -27.54 40.56 -8.34
C CYS A 131 -26.16 40.15 -8.89
N LEU A 132 -25.49 41.15 -9.46
CA LEU A 132 -24.08 41.42 -9.20
C LEU A 132 -23.89 41.72 -7.69
N GLU A 133 -23.94 40.71 -6.81
CA GLU A 133 -23.72 40.93 -5.36
C GLU A 133 -23.40 39.67 -4.52
N LYS A 134 -22.87 38.60 -5.13
CA LYS A 134 -22.45 37.40 -4.37
C LYS A 134 -21.15 36.76 -4.84
N LEU A 135 -20.23 37.59 -5.33
CA LEU A 135 -18.83 37.25 -5.52
C LEU A 135 -17.99 38.14 -4.60
N GLY A 136 -17.83 37.70 -3.37
CA GLY A 136 -16.99 38.35 -2.38
C GLY A 136 -17.17 37.67 -1.04
N SER A 137 -16.07 37.18 -0.47
CA SER A 137 -15.95 36.54 0.86
C SER A 137 -16.01 35.01 0.88
N PHE A 138 -14.95 34.34 0.42
CA PHE A 138 -14.26 33.27 1.19
C PHE A 138 -13.02 32.75 0.44
N VAL A 139 -12.06 33.63 0.17
CA VAL A 139 -10.68 33.23 -0.12
C VAL A 139 -9.83 33.73 1.03
N GLY A 140 -9.33 32.79 1.82
CA GLY A 140 -8.44 33.01 2.95
C GLY A 140 -8.35 31.70 3.73
N GLN A 141 -7.21 31.15 4.09
CA GLN A 141 -5.81 31.56 4.05
C GLN A 141 -4.98 30.26 3.92
N ASP A 142 -3.66 30.36 3.84
CA ASP A 142 -2.69 29.26 4.10
C ASP A 142 -1.97 28.58 2.92
N SER A 143 -1.57 29.31 1.88
CA SER A 143 -0.47 28.86 1.00
C SER A 143 0.83 29.69 1.10
N ASP A 144 0.78 30.86 1.75
CA ASP A 144 1.88 31.84 1.61
C ASP A 144 2.77 31.96 2.86
N GLN A 145 2.43 31.27 3.96
CA GLN A 145 3.30 31.21 5.16
C GLN A 145 4.41 30.15 5.08
N ILE A 146 4.28 29.11 4.26
CA ILE A 146 5.27 28.03 4.20
C ILE A 146 6.51 28.43 3.37
N PHE A 147 6.35 29.33 2.38
CA PHE A 147 7.46 29.75 1.52
C PHE A 147 8.37 30.84 2.12
N ARG A 148 7.96 31.52 3.21
CA ARG A 148 8.80 32.53 3.89
C ARG A 148 9.70 31.95 4.99
N LEU A 149 9.48 30.71 5.44
CA LEU A 149 10.31 30.04 6.46
C LEU A 149 11.51 29.26 5.89
N LEU A 150 11.61 29.13 4.56
CA LEU A 150 12.69 28.40 3.89
C LEU A 150 13.76 29.29 3.25
N LYS A 151 13.65 30.62 3.37
CA LYS A 151 14.59 31.58 2.77
C LYS A 151 15.36 32.46 3.76
N SER A 152 15.16 32.29 5.07
CA SER A 152 15.97 32.94 6.11
C SER A 152 17.04 31.99 6.66
N GLY A 153 18.00 31.62 5.81
CA GLY A 153 19.29 31.17 6.30
C GLY A 153 20.10 32.39 6.73
N SER A 154 20.52 32.45 8.01
CA SER A 154 21.63 33.32 8.42
C SER A 154 22.31 32.81 9.68
N GLN A 155 23.45 32.15 9.47
CA GLN A 155 24.72 32.32 10.20
C GLN A 155 24.63 32.96 11.60
N ALA A 156 24.95 32.18 12.64
CA ALA A 156 25.50 32.74 13.88
C ALA A 156 26.53 31.78 14.47
N LYS A 157 27.77 32.08 14.12
CA LYS A 157 29.03 31.63 14.71
C LYS A 157 29.36 32.58 15.85
N ILE A 158 29.49 32.13 17.10
CA ILE A 158 30.38 32.75 18.11
C ILE A 158 30.96 31.65 18.99
N LYS A 159 32.24 31.87 19.31
CA LYS A 159 33.23 31.15 20.11
C LYS A 159 32.75 30.39 21.33
#